data_AF-A0A399GC24-F1
#
_entry.id   AF-A0A399GC24-F1
#
_cell.length_a   1.000
_cell.length_b   1.000
_cell.length_c   1.000
_cell.angle_alpha   90.00
_cell.angle_beta   90.00
_cell.angle_gamma   90.00
#
_symmetry.space_group_name_H-M   'P 1'
#
loop_
_entity.id
_entity.type
_entity.pdbx_description
1 polymer ?
#
loop_
_entity_poly.entity_id
_entity_poly.type
_entity_poly.pdbx_seq_one_letter_code
_entity_poly.pdbx_strand_id
1 'polypeptide(L)'
;MAPDRASAANWASELEKNGFAHHSAEEVKKALSVGMFPATAGMPLSEKQESLGPTPALPDADSFGTPNSSEPFTGHTHPMGGSSYGSSSREEREQSQSSLAYSHDNTVDVAVPTNPSPLSLEAAANALNKFGFDCAFYRRTKRDLLANGWSEVQIFGRSEIDVDTLLLGFLDPQDAQPVSTWCSRTVNKLLPASPLPVRLASTWLLTKLMRYLIWPSVENMNANPEWLMPPVGKQETSPYDLLIDLVPWPQLRQLLYQHPQEYPVAHIVGLIGVTWPYADDACHYWDIESGYTRMTPLFESTIADLSNWTVDPKVLEIMPQLEGHIPVKPVA
;
A
#
# COMPACT_ATOMS: atom_id res chain seq x y z
N MET A 1 18.96 28.05 -23.40
CA MET A 1 20.32 27.71 -22.94
C MET A 1 20.18 26.74 -21.79
N ALA A 2 20.93 25.63 -21.81
CA ALA A 2 20.77 24.54 -20.86
C ALA A 2 21.21 24.95 -19.43
N PRO A 3 20.54 24.47 -18.37
CA PRO A 3 21.00 24.68 -17.00
C PRO A 3 22.40 24.08 -16.81
N ASP A 4 23.21 24.73 -15.98
CA ASP A 4 24.58 24.33 -15.70
C ASP A 4 24.63 22.90 -15.14
N ARG A 5 25.14 21.99 -15.97
CA ARG A 5 25.18 20.55 -15.71
C ARG A 5 26.06 20.22 -14.50
N ALA A 6 27.07 21.05 -14.21
CA ALA A 6 27.94 20.88 -13.05
C ALA A 6 27.20 21.20 -11.75
N SER A 7 26.46 22.31 -11.73
CA SER A 7 25.60 22.68 -10.60
C SER A 7 24.53 21.63 -10.31
N ALA A 8 23.90 21.06 -11.35
CA ALA A 8 22.93 19.99 -11.20
C ALA A 8 23.53 18.70 -10.62
N ALA A 9 24.74 18.32 -11.02
CA ALA A 9 25.44 17.14 -10.49
C ALA A 9 25.81 17.30 -9.01
N ASN A 10 26.26 18.49 -8.61
CA ASN A 10 26.59 18.79 -7.22
C ASN A 10 25.34 18.73 -6.32
N TRP A 11 24.22 19.31 -6.77
CA TRP A 11 22.95 19.24 -6.05
C TRP A 11 22.41 17.82 -5.94
N ALA A 12 22.56 17.00 -6.99
CA ALA A 12 22.17 15.59 -6.93
C ALA A 12 22.96 14.83 -5.86
N SER A 13 24.28 15.03 -5.80
CA SER A 13 25.13 14.37 -4.79
C SER A 13 24.84 14.86 -3.36
N GLU A 14 24.54 16.16 -3.19
CA GLU A 14 24.19 16.72 -1.89
C GLU A 14 22.83 16.21 -1.38
N LEU A 15 21.83 16.12 -2.26
CA LEU A 15 20.50 15.59 -1.93
C LEU A 15 20.54 14.07 -1.68
N GLU A 16 21.40 13.33 -2.37
CA GLU A 16 21.61 11.90 -2.13
C GLU A 16 22.19 11.66 -0.73
N LYS A 17 23.10 12.54 -0.27
CA LYS A 17 23.78 12.39 1.00
C LYS A 17 22.95 12.88 2.20
N ASN A 18 22.28 14.02 2.05
CA ASN A 18 21.68 14.76 3.17
C ASN A 18 20.14 14.89 3.07
N GLY A 19 19.54 14.44 1.96
CA GLY A 19 18.11 14.63 1.69
C GLY A 19 17.70 16.10 1.68
N PHE A 20 16.40 16.36 1.86
CA PHE A 20 15.86 17.72 1.99
C PHE A 20 15.92 18.26 3.43
N ALA A 21 16.70 17.64 4.32
CA ALA A 21 16.79 18.05 5.72
C ALA A 21 17.40 19.45 5.91
N HIS A 22 18.23 19.89 4.94
CA HIS A 22 18.94 21.16 5.00
C HIS A 22 18.65 22.11 3.84
N HIS A 23 17.83 21.68 2.87
CA HIS A 23 17.52 22.46 1.67
C HIS A 23 16.06 22.26 1.27
N SER A 24 15.34 23.35 1.00
CA SER A 24 13.98 23.31 0.45
C SER A 24 14.00 23.11 -1.07
N ALA A 25 12.91 22.56 -1.63
CA ALA A 25 12.78 22.36 -3.07
C ALA A 25 12.87 23.68 -3.86
N GLU A 26 12.39 24.78 -3.27
CA GLU A 26 12.45 26.13 -3.81
C GLU A 26 13.88 26.67 -3.88
N GLU A 27 14.72 26.38 -2.88
CA GLU A 27 16.13 26.77 -2.85
C GLU A 27 16.96 26.04 -3.91
N VAL A 28 16.74 24.73 -4.05
CA VAL A 28 17.39 23.91 -5.10
C VAL A 28 16.99 24.42 -6.48
N LYS A 29 15.69 24.68 -6.70
CA LYS A 29 15.17 25.22 -7.97
C LYS A 29 15.72 26.61 -8.27
N LYS A 30 15.85 27.47 -7.26
CA LYS A 30 16.45 28.80 -7.41
C LYS A 30 17.93 28.70 -7.77
N ALA A 31 18.68 27.81 -7.13
CA ALA A 31 20.10 27.59 -7.42
C ALA A 31 20.32 27.08 -8.85
N LEU A 32 19.46 26.18 -9.34
CA LEU A 32 19.53 25.65 -10.70
C LEU A 32 19.06 26.64 -11.79
N SER A 33 18.41 27.73 -11.42
CA SER A 33 17.88 28.75 -12.35
C SER A 33 18.76 30.00 -12.49
N VAL A 34 19.91 30.08 -11.80
CA VAL A 34 20.81 31.27 -11.82
C VAL A 34 21.50 31.52 -13.19
N GLY A 35 21.22 30.72 -14.22
CA GLY A 35 21.70 30.96 -15.60
C GLY A 35 20.84 31.90 -16.47
N MET A 36 19.75 32.49 -15.95
CA MET A 36 18.70 33.13 -16.76
C MET A 36 18.51 34.65 -16.54
N PHE A 37 19.55 35.48 -16.58
CA PHE A 37 19.37 36.93 -16.76
C PHE A 37 20.52 37.58 -17.56
N PRO A 38 20.26 38.31 -18.67
CA PRO A 38 21.24 39.19 -19.27
C PRO A 38 21.27 40.54 -18.53
N ALA A 39 22.45 41.13 -18.48
CA ALA A 39 22.72 42.42 -17.86
C ALA A 39 22.07 43.60 -18.61
N THR A 40 21.44 44.54 -17.87
CA THR A 40 21.44 45.98 -18.21
C THR A 40 21.27 46.86 -16.95
N ALA A 41 22.33 47.64 -16.69
CA ALA A 41 22.41 49.01 -16.15
C ALA A 41 21.80 49.40 -14.78
N GLY A 42 22.67 49.83 -13.86
CA GLY A 42 22.32 50.72 -12.75
C GLY A 42 23.22 50.65 -11.50
N MET A 43 24.46 51.15 -11.59
CA MET A 43 25.35 51.50 -10.46
C MET A 43 24.72 52.62 -9.57
N PRO A 44 25.13 52.86 -8.29
CA PRO A 44 26.53 52.92 -7.87
C PRO A 44 26.96 52.39 -6.48
N LEU A 45 28.25 51.99 -6.46
CA LEU A 45 29.31 52.21 -5.45
C LEU A 45 29.11 51.80 -3.97
N SER A 46 29.87 50.80 -3.52
CA SER A 46 30.85 50.94 -2.42
C SER A 46 31.81 49.73 -2.31
N GLU A 47 33.09 50.02 -2.53
CA GLU A 47 34.33 49.51 -1.89
C GLU A 47 34.66 48.00 -1.78
N LYS A 48 35.73 47.63 -2.51
CA LYS A 48 36.95 46.89 -2.13
C LYS A 48 36.79 45.66 -1.21
N GLN A 49 37.26 44.48 -1.61
CA GLN A 49 38.69 44.14 -1.49
C GLN A 49 39.08 42.93 -2.39
N GLU A 50 40.18 43.11 -3.12
CA GLU A 50 40.86 42.10 -3.93
C GLU A 50 41.58 41.06 -3.05
N SER A 51 41.55 39.78 -3.45
CA SER A 51 42.78 38.97 -3.47
C SER A 51 42.63 37.83 -4.49
N LEU A 52 43.47 37.89 -5.53
CA LEU A 52 43.73 36.85 -6.51
C LEU A 52 44.74 35.85 -5.92
N GLY A 53 44.51 34.55 -6.10
CA GLY A 53 45.47 33.49 -5.85
C GLY A 53 45.01 32.16 -6.48
N PRO A 54 45.92 31.34 -7.03
CA PRO A 54 45.68 30.64 -8.29
C PRO A 54 45.06 29.24 -8.15
N THR A 55 44.35 28.86 -9.22
CA THR A 55 43.92 27.50 -9.55
C THR A 55 45.09 26.52 -9.58
N PRO A 56 44.93 25.31 -9.02
CA PRO A 56 45.68 24.14 -9.47
C PRO A 56 44.77 23.13 -10.18
N ALA A 57 45.37 22.45 -11.14
CA ALA A 57 44.79 21.57 -12.12
C ALA A 57 44.21 20.26 -11.55
N LEU A 58 43.28 19.69 -12.31
CA LEU A 58 42.94 18.26 -12.31
C LEU A 58 44.19 17.41 -12.54
N PRO A 59 44.26 16.22 -11.91
CA PRO A 59 44.88 15.07 -12.54
C PRO A 59 43.84 14.02 -12.91
N ASP A 60 44.06 13.48 -14.10
CA ASP A 60 43.36 12.38 -14.74
C ASP A 60 43.40 11.07 -13.97
N ALA A 61 42.47 10.21 -14.38
CA ALA A 61 42.28 8.81 -14.08
C ALA A 61 43.57 8.01 -13.83
N ASP A 62 43.50 7.11 -12.83
CA ASP A 62 43.84 5.72 -13.08
C ASP A 62 43.38 4.77 -11.95
N SER A 63 43.15 3.54 -12.39
CA SER A 63 43.28 2.30 -11.64
C SER A 63 42.08 1.76 -10.83
N PHE A 64 41.46 0.77 -11.46
CA PHE A 64 40.83 -0.39 -10.83
C PHE A 64 41.61 -0.92 -9.62
N GLY A 65 40.89 -1.32 -8.58
CA GLY A 65 41.40 -2.09 -7.46
C GLY A 65 40.30 -2.45 -6.47
N THR A 66 39.77 -3.67 -6.56
CA THR A 66 39.10 -4.34 -5.43
C THR A 66 40.10 -4.61 -4.31
N PRO A 67 39.64 -4.67 -3.05
CA PRO A 67 40.16 -5.71 -2.18
C PRO A 67 39.08 -6.41 -1.36
N ASN A 68 39.00 -7.72 -1.57
CA ASN A 68 38.77 -8.68 -0.49
C ASN A 68 39.94 -8.57 0.50
N SER A 69 39.67 -8.37 1.79
CA SER A 69 40.42 -9.06 2.85
C SER A 69 39.74 -8.90 4.21
N SER A 70 39.57 -10.05 4.81
CA SER A 70 39.17 -10.45 6.15
C SER A 70 40.04 -9.91 7.31
N GLU A 71 39.47 -10.08 8.52
CA GLU A 71 40.08 -10.25 9.87
C GLU A 71 39.98 -9.05 10.86
N PRO A 72 40.12 -9.26 12.21
CA PRO A 72 39.24 -10.06 13.09
C PRO A 72 38.96 -9.41 14.49
N PHE A 73 38.02 -10.03 15.24
CA PHE A 73 37.90 -10.17 16.72
C PHE A 73 38.01 -8.99 17.71
N THR A 74 36.93 -8.79 18.49
CA THR A 74 36.85 -8.74 19.98
C THR A 74 35.36 -8.90 20.34
N GLY A 75 34.85 -9.77 21.22
CA GLY A 75 35.41 -10.42 22.40
C GLY A 75 34.67 -9.93 23.66
N HIS A 76 33.45 -10.42 23.93
CA HIS A 76 32.83 -10.31 25.26
C HIS A 76 32.08 -11.60 25.61
N THR A 77 32.69 -12.37 26.51
CA THR A 77 32.16 -13.53 27.22
C THR A 77 31.75 -13.17 28.64
N HIS A 78 30.85 -14.02 29.19
CA HIS A 78 30.63 -14.45 30.59
C HIS A 78 29.21 -14.18 31.12
N PRO A 79 28.66 -15.03 32.02
CA PRO A 79 28.87 -16.48 32.18
C PRO A 79 27.58 -17.29 32.45
N MET A 80 27.70 -18.60 32.23
CA MET A 80 26.86 -19.68 32.75
C MET A 80 26.83 -19.72 34.28
N GLY A 81 25.65 -20.00 34.84
CA GLY A 81 25.47 -20.55 36.19
C GLY A 81 24.48 -21.72 36.11
N GLY A 82 24.96 -22.93 36.38
CA GLY A 82 24.14 -24.14 36.43
C GLY A 82 23.85 -24.61 37.86
N SER A 83 23.07 -25.70 37.91
CA SER A 83 22.81 -26.63 39.01
C SER A 83 21.45 -26.46 39.73
N SER A 84 20.72 -27.50 40.14
CA SER A 84 20.52 -28.89 39.71
C SER A 84 19.47 -29.54 40.63
N TYR A 85 18.87 -30.64 40.17
CA TYR A 85 18.25 -31.78 40.88
C TYR A 85 16.91 -31.67 41.61
N GLY A 86 16.00 -32.56 41.19
CA GLY A 86 14.82 -33.02 41.92
C GLY A 86 14.03 -34.08 41.14
N SER A 87 14.46 -35.33 41.25
CA SER A 87 13.93 -36.54 40.59
C SER A 87 12.66 -37.09 41.26
N SER A 88 11.70 -37.64 40.49
CA SER A 88 10.81 -38.76 40.87
C SER A 88 9.99 -39.22 39.64
N SER A 89 10.32 -40.34 38.98
CA SER A 89 9.78 -41.71 39.19
C SER A 89 8.28 -41.82 38.90
N ARG A 90 7.84 -42.23 37.69
CA ARG A 90 7.66 -43.59 37.11
C ARG A 90 6.55 -44.45 37.78
N GLU A 91 5.63 -44.88 36.90
CA GLU A 91 4.68 -46.01 36.96
C GLU A 91 3.40 -45.87 37.79
N GLU A 92 2.26 -45.76 37.10
CA GLU A 92 1.25 -46.82 37.15
C GLU A 92 0.41 -46.85 35.86
N ARG A 93 0.15 -48.09 35.44
CA ARG A 93 -0.46 -48.54 34.19
C ARG A 93 -1.86 -49.04 34.58
N GLU A 94 -2.87 -48.72 33.77
CA GLU A 94 -3.90 -49.64 33.23
C GLU A 94 -5.32 -49.10 33.12
N GLN A 95 -5.92 -49.46 31.98
CA GLN A 95 -7.34 -49.70 31.72
C GLN A 95 -8.28 -48.50 31.63
N SER A 96 -8.52 -48.07 30.38
CA SER A 96 -9.81 -48.35 29.74
C SER A 96 -9.69 -48.17 28.22
N GLN A 97 -9.89 -49.28 27.51
CA GLN A 97 -10.12 -49.32 26.08
C GLN A 97 -11.54 -48.83 25.80
N SER A 98 -11.68 -47.90 24.85
CA SER A 98 -12.84 -47.86 23.98
C SER A 98 -12.37 -47.46 22.58
N SER A 99 -12.61 -48.39 21.66
CA SER A 99 -12.27 -48.42 20.24
C SER A 99 -12.66 -47.16 19.47
N LEU A 100 -11.68 -46.47 18.89
CA LEU A 100 -11.91 -45.55 17.77
C LEU A 100 -12.04 -46.36 16.49
N ALA A 101 -13.28 -46.61 16.08
CA ALA A 101 -13.58 -47.03 14.72
C ALA A 101 -13.37 -45.83 13.79
N TYR A 102 -12.43 -45.96 12.87
CA TYR A 102 -12.33 -45.10 11.69
C TYR A 102 -13.57 -45.31 10.82
N SER A 103 -14.43 -44.31 10.75
CA SER A 103 -15.39 -44.17 9.65
C SER A 103 -14.94 -43.01 8.78
N HIS A 104 -14.45 -43.36 7.59
CA HIS A 104 -14.42 -42.46 6.45
C HIS A 104 -15.84 -41.99 6.11
N ASP A 105 -15.89 -40.81 5.49
CA ASP A 105 -17.02 -40.22 4.77
C ASP A 105 -17.98 -39.36 5.60
N ASN A 106 -17.79 -38.04 5.48
CA ASN A 106 -18.87 -37.10 5.20
C ASN A 106 -18.28 -35.78 4.73
N THR A 107 -18.47 -35.51 3.45
CA THR A 107 -18.42 -34.19 2.82
C THR A 107 -19.27 -33.20 3.61
N VAL A 108 -18.64 -32.21 4.23
CA VAL A 108 -19.35 -31.07 4.81
C VAL A 108 -19.30 -29.95 3.78
N ASP A 109 -20.37 -29.88 3.00
CA ASP A 109 -20.67 -28.76 2.12
C ASP A 109 -20.98 -27.55 3.01
N VAL A 110 -19.97 -26.70 3.24
CA VAL A 110 -20.15 -25.45 3.98
C VAL A 110 -20.82 -24.46 3.02
N ALA A 111 -22.14 -24.57 2.92
CA ALA A 111 -22.95 -23.55 2.27
C ALA A 111 -22.85 -22.26 3.10
N VAL A 112 -21.94 -21.37 2.71
CA VAL A 112 -21.93 -19.98 3.15
C VAL A 112 -23.29 -19.39 2.74
N PRO A 113 -24.08 -18.80 3.67
CA PRO A 113 -25.34 -18.17 3.29
C PRO A 113 -25.01 -17.03 2.33
N THR A 114 -25.42 -17.20 1.08
CA THR A 114 -25.14 -16.30 -0.06
C THR A 114 -25.89 -14.98 0.01
N ASN A 115 -26.75 -14.78 1.01
CA ASN A 115 -27.45 -13.53 1.25
C ASN A 115 -27.00 -12.89 2.58
N PRO A 116 -26.42 -11.68 2.56
CA PRO A 116 -26.05 -10.97 3.77
C PRO A 116 -27.31 -10.61 4.56
N SER A 117 -27.23 -10.67 5.90
CA SER A 117 -28.33 -10.26 6.75
C SER A 117 -28.63 -8.75 6.60
N PRO A 118 -29.88 -8.29 6.82
CA PRO A 118 -30.22 -6.86 6.77
C PRO A 118 -29.34 -6.00 7.70
N LEU A 119 -28.98 -6.53 8.87
CA LEU A 119 -28.07 -5.90 9.83
C LEU A 119 -26.65 -5.72 9.26
N SER A 120 -26.19 -6.66 8.43
CA SER A 120 -24.89 -6.57 7.74
C SER A 120 -24.90 -5.46 6.70
N LEU A 121 -26.02 -5.28 5.98
CA LEU A 121 -26.14 -4.24 4.96
C LEU A 121 -26.22 -2.83 5.58
N GLU A 122 -26.93 -2.67 6.70
CA GLU A 122 -26.95 -1.40 7.45
C GLU A 122 -25.56 -1.09 8.04
N ALA A 123 -24.87 -2.10 8.57
CA ALA A 123 -23.49 -1.96 9.03
C ALA A 123 -22.54 -1.54 7.89
N ALA A 124 -22.73 -2.07 6.68
CA ALA A 124 -21.95 -1.69 5.50
C ALA A 124 -22.21 -0.24 5.07
N ALA A 125 -23.47 0.20 5.04
CA ALA A 125 -23.80 1.60 4.76
C ALA A 125 -23.14 2.54 5.78
N ASN A 126 -23.18 2.17 7.06
CA ASN A 126 -22.49 2.92 8.11
C ASN A 126 -20.96 2.91 7.94
N ALA A 127 -20.37 1.79 7.52
CA ALA A 127 -18.94 1.68 7.24
C ALA A 127 -18.53 2.56 6.05
N LEU A 128 -19.32 2.59 4.96
CA LEU A 128 -19.09 3.45 3.80
C LEU A 128 -19.13 4.94 4.21
N ASN A 129 -20.10 5.36 5.02
CA ASN A 129 -20.20 6.74 5.50
C ASN A 129 -19.02 7.17 6.39
N LYS A 130 -18.40 6.23 7.12
CA LYS A 130 -17.26 6.49 8.00
C LYS A 130 -15.90 6.28 7.33
N PHE A 131 -15.90 5.70 6.13
CA PHE A 131 -14.69 5.25 5.45
C PHE A 131 -13.62 6.33 5.32
N GLY A 132 -13.99 7.53 4.87
CA GLY A 132 -13.03 8.63 4.71
C GLY A 132 -12.35 9.03 6.02
N PHE A 133 -13.11 9.08 7.12
CA PHE A 133 -12.57 9.38 8.46
C PHE A 133 -11.65 8.26 8.95
N ASP A 134 -12.11 7.02 8.86
CA ASP A 134 -11.35 5.84 9.31
C ASP A 134 -10.01 5.72 8.54
N CYS A 135 -10.03 5.94 7.22
CA CYS A 135 -8.82 5.97 6.40
C CYS A 135 -7.87 7.09 6.80
N ALA A 136 -8.37 8.31 7.00
CA ALA A 136 -7.55 9.46 7.36
C ALA A 136 -6.88 9.25 8.74
N PHE A 137 -7.64 8.74 9.72
CA PHE A 137 -7.14 8.41 11.04
C PHE A 137 -6.09 7.30 11.00
N TYR A 138 -6.39 6.20 10.28
CA TYR A 138 -5.48 5.07 10.15
C TYR A 138 -4.17 5.45 9.43
N ARG A 139 -4.27 6.19 8.31
CA ARG A 139 -3.12 6.75 7.59
C ARG A 139 -2.22 7.58 8.49
N ARG A 140 -2.79 8.50 9.26
CA ARG A 140 -2.04 9.33 10.21
C ARG A 140 -1.31 8.47 11.23
N THR A 141 -2.03 7.53 11.85
CA THR A 141 -1.47 6.61 12.84
C THR A 141 -0.29 5.82 12.28
N LYS A 142 -0.40 5.26 11.07
CA LYS A 142 0.69 4.49 10.44
C LYS A 142 1.87 5.36 10.01
N ARG A 143 1.63 6.59 9.54
CA ARG A 143 2.71 7.57 9.27
C ARG A 143 3.47 7.93 10.55
N ASP A 144 2.77 8.10 11.67
CA ASP A 144 3.41 8.38 12.96
C ASP A 144 4.28 7.18 13.40
N LEU A 145 3.81 5.94 13.25
CA LEU A 145 4.63 4.76 13.53
C LEU A 145 5.87 4.69 12.62
N LEU A 146 5.70 4.97 11.33
CA LEU A 146 6.83 5.02 10.38
C LEU A 146 7.88 6.06 10.80
N ALA A 147 7.43 7.27 11.16
CA ALA A 147 8.31 8.34 11.64
C ALA A 147 9.05 7.99 12.93
N ASN A 148 8.47 7.12 13.77
CA ASN A 148 9.08 6.61 14.99
C ASN A 148 9.98 5.38 14.77
N GLY A 149 10.28 5.01 13.52
CA GLY A 149 11.23 3.94 13.20
C GLY A 149 10.69 2.52 13.39
N TRP A 150 9.36 2.34 13.41
CA TRP A 150 8.77 1.00 13.40
C TRP A 150 9.09 0.26 12.11
N SER A 151 9.24 -1.06 12.19
CA SER A 151 9.59 -1.87 11.02
C SER A 151 8.47 -1.92 9.98
N GLU A 152 8.84 -2.09 8.71
CA GLU A 152 7.90 -2.24 7.60
C GLU A 152 6.91 -3.38 7.82
N VAL A 153 7.36 -4.52 8.37
CA VAL A 153 6.49 -5.67 8.64
C VAL A 153 5.40 -5.31 9.67
N GLN A 154 5.71 -4.49 10.68
CA GLN A 154 4.72 -4.05 11.68
C GLN A 154 3.73 -3.04 11.12
N ILE A 155 4.15 -2.25 10.13
CA ILE A 155 3.31 -1.22 9.51
C ILE A 155 2.45 -1.83 8.41
N PHE A 156 3.06 -2.55 7.49
CA PHE A 156 2.44 -2.99 6.24
C PHE A 156 2.04 -4.47 6.23
N GLY A 157 2.60 -5.28 7.13
CA GLY A 157 2.33 -6.71 7.22
C GLY A 157 3.40 -7.57 6.56
N ARG A 158 3.36 -8.88 6.84
CA ARG A 158 4.29 -9.87 6.28
C ARG A 158 3.99 -10.20 4.82
N SER A 159 2.72 -10.20 4.46
CA SER A 159 2.25 -10.34 3.09
C SER A 159 1.77 -8.99 2.58
N GLU A 160 1.79 -8.82 1.25
CA GLU A 160 1.24 -7.60 0.67
C GLU A 160 -0.27 -7.51 0.95
N ILE A 161 -0.99 -8.60 0.71
CA ILE A 161 -2.42 -8.76 0.94
C ILE A 161 -2.64 -9.88 1.96
N ASP A 162 -3.54 -9.66 2.92
CA ASP A 162 -3.90 -10.65 3.93
C ASP A 162 -5.19 -11.36 3.53
N VAL A 163 -5.04 -12.42 2.72
CA VAL A 163 -6.16 -13.18 2.17
C VAL A 163 -6.89 -13.98 3.26
N ASP A 164 -6.15 -14.52 4.25
CA ASP A 164 -6.74 -15.29 5.34
C ASP A 164 -7.71 -14.46 6.18
N THR A 165 -7.34 -13.22 6.53
CA THR A 165 -8.26 -12.30 7.22
C THR A 165 -9.50 -12.00 6.38
N LEU A 166 -9.36 -11.91 5.06
CA LEU A 166 -10.50 -11.67 4.17
C LEU A 166 -11.46 -12.87 4.16
N LEU A 167 -10.93 -14.10 4.04
CA LEU A 167 -11.70 -15.34 3.94
C LEU A 167 -12.33 -15.73 5.28
N LEU A 168 -11.53 -15.72 6.34
CA LEU A 168 -11.88 -16.30 7.62
C LEU A 168 -12.55 -15.28 8.55
N GLY A 169 -12.35 -13.98 8.28
CA GLY A 169 -12.88 -12.90 9.11
C GLY A 169 -12.33 -12.92 10.54
N PHE A 170 -11.18 -13.57 10.77
CA PHE A 170 -10.59 -13.66 12.10
C PHE A 170 -10.24 -12.27 12.63
N LEU A 171 -10.51 -12.09 13.92
CA LEU A 171 -10.27 -10.87 14.65
C LEU A 171 -9.32 -11.21 15.79
N ASP A 172 -8.07 -10.82 15.66
CA ASP A 172 -7.21 -10.65 16.83
C ASP A 172 -7.35 -9.20 17.33
N PRO A 173 -8.01 -8.97 18.48
CA PRO A 173 -8.14 -7.62 19.04
C PRO A 173 -6.80 -6.98 19.42
N GLN A 174 -5.74 -7.77 19.57
CA GLN A 174 -4.41 -7.32 19.95
C GLN A 174 -3.47 -7.14 18.76
N ASP A 175 -3.89 -7.55 17.55
CA ASP A 175 -3.08 -7.33 16.36
C ASP A 175 -2.96 -5.82 16.09
N ALA A 176 -1.73 -5.37 15.84
CA ALA A 176 -1.37 -3.98 15.54
C ALA A 176 -1.97 -3.47 14.22
N GLN A 177 -2.77 -4.32 13.54
CA GLN A 177 -3.48 -4.04 12.31
C GLN A 177 -2.53 -3.51 11.26
N PRO A 178 -1.59 -4.34 10.75
CA PRO A 178 -0.79 -3.95 9.60
C PRO A 178 -1.70 -3.59 8.41
N VAL A 179 -1.17 -2.84 7.43
CA VAL A 179 -1.96 -2.34 6.29
C VAL A 179 -2.72 -3.47 5.60
N SER A 180 -2.07 -4.61 5.34
CA SER A 180 -2.70 -5.76 4.70
C SER A 180 -3.96 -6.24 5.45
N THR A 181 -3.84 -6.50 6.76
CA THR A 181 -4.94 -6.96 7.62
C THR A 181 -6.05 -5.92 7.75
N TRP A 182 -5.68 -4.65 7.96
CA TRP A 182 -6.68 -3.57 8.07
C TRP A 182 -7.49 -3.43 6.77
N CYS A 183 -6.85 -3.49 5.61
CA CYS A 183 -7.53 -3.39 4.32
C CYS A 183 -8.49 -4.57 4.09
N SER A 184 -8.07 -5.80 4.39
CA SER A 184 -8.94 -6.98 4.29
C SER A 184 -10.18 -6.84 5.19
N ARG A 185 -9.99 -6.42 6.44
CA ARG A 185 -11.12 -6.20 7.38
C ARG A 185 -12.04 -5.08 6.92
N THR A 186 -11.48 -3.99 6.41
CA THR A 186 -12.25 -2.85 5.94
C THR A 186 -13.12 -3.28 4.75
N VAL A 187 -12.58 -3.98 3.77
CA VAL A 187 -13.36 -4.45 2.61
C VAL A 187 -14.45 -5.43 3.02
N ASN A 188 -14.22 -6.32 3.98
CA ASN A 188 -15.28 -7.21 4.50
C ASN A 188 -16.45 -6.43 5.11
N LYS A 189 -16.20 -5.25 5.69
CA LYS A 189 -17.26 -4.38 6.22
C LYS A 189 -17.95 -3.58 5.13
N LEU A 190 -17.20 -3.11 4.13
CA LEU A 190 -17.75 -2.28 3.05
C LEU A 190 -18.59 -3.08 2.06
N LEU A 191 -18.14 -4.30 1.74
CA LEU A 191 -18.67 -5.13 0.65
C LEU A 191 -19.06 -6.53 1.13
N PRO A 192 -19.90 -6.67 2.19
CA PRO A 192 -20.22 -8.00 2.76
C PRO A 192 -21.04 -8.87 1.81
N ALA A 193 -21.72 -8.25 0.83
CA ALA A 193 -22.57 -8.92 -0.16
C ALA A 193 -21.82 -9.30 -1.44
N SER A 194 -20.63 -8.74 -1.66
CA SER A 194 -19.91 -8.90 -2.91
C SER A 194 -19.25 -10.29 -3.00
N PRO A 195 -19.16 -10.87 -4.20
CA PRO A 195 -18.51 -12.16 -4.40
C PRO A 195 -17.02 -12.08 -4.05
N LEU A 196 -16.41 -13.23 -3.75
CA LEU A 196 -15.03 -13.29 -3.25
C LEU A 196 -14.02 -12.59 -4.18
N PRO A 197 -14.04 -12.79 -5.52
CA PRO A 197 -13.14 -12.08 -6.42
C PRO A 197 -13.25 -10.55 -6.29
N VAL A 198 -14.46 -10.01 -6.16
CA VAL A 198 -14.66 -8.55 -6.02
C VAL A 198 -14.11 -8.04 -4.70
N ARG A 199 -14.31 -8.79 -3.60
CA ARG A 199 -13.72 -8.45 -2.29
C ARG A 199 -12.20 -8.50 -2.35
N LEU A 200 -11.58 -9.54 -2.92
CA LEU A 200 -10.13 -9.62 -3.07
C LEU A 200 -9.56 -8.51 -3.95
N ALA A 201 -10.19 -8.22 -5.08
CA ALA A 201 -9.79 -7.12 -5.96
C ALA A 201 -9.85 -5.76 -5.25
N SER A 202 -10.93 -5.53 -4.48
CA SER A 202 -11.11 -4.30 -3.70
C SER A 202 -10.08 -4.19 -2.58
N THR A 203 -9.72 -5.31 -1.94
CA THR A 203 -8.65 -5.34 -0.91
C THR A 203 -7.29 -5.07 -1.52
N TRP A 204 -6.99 -5.63 -2.69
CA TRP A 204 -5.76 -5.33 -3.42
C TRP A 204 -5.68 -3.84 -3.73
N LEU A 205 -6.74 -3.26 -4.31
CA LEU A 205 -6.84 -1.85 -4.64
C LEU A 205 -6.62 -0.97 -3.39
N LEU A 206 -7.37 -1.22 -2.32
CA LEU A 206 -7.28 -0.46 -1.07
C LEU A 206 -5.88 -0.58 -0.45
N THR A 207 -5.27 -1.76 -0.49
CA THR A 207 -3.94 -1.98 0.11
C THR A 207 -2.87 -1.20 -0.62
N LYS A 208 -2.86 -1.24 -1.96
CA LYS A 208 -1.93 -0.45 -2.78
C LYS A 208 -2.11 1.04 -2.52
N LEU A 209 -3.36 1.52 -2.47
CA LEU A 209 -3.68 2.91 -2.15
C LEU A 209 -3.15 3.28 -0.75
N MET A 210 -3.46 2.50 0.28
CA MET A 210 -3.05 2.79 1.65
C MET A 210 -1.53 2.74 1.84
N ARG A 211 -0.83 1.80 1.18
CA ARG A 211 0.63 1.76 1.15
C ARG A 211 1.21 3.05 0.58
N TYR A 212 0.70 3.49 -0.58
CA TYR A 212 1.12 4.76 -1.19
C TYR A 212 0.80 5.97 -0.28
N LEU A 213 -0.40 6.02 0.29
CA LEU A 213 -0.82 7.07 1.19
C LEU A 213 0.03 7.13 2.46
N ILE A 214 0.55 6.02 2.96
CA ILE A 214 1.39 5.99 4.16
C ILE A 214 2.84 6.29 3.82
N TRP A 215 3.37 5.69 2.75
CA TRP A 215 4.75 5.84 2.31
C TRP A 215 4.83 5.98 0.78
N PRO A 216 4.80 7.22 0.26
CA PRO A 216 4.90 7.49 -1.17
C PRO A 216 6.36 7.46 -1.64
N SER A 217 7.00 6.29 -1.65
CA SER A 217 8.32 6.09 -2.27
C SER A 217 8.19 5.90 -3.78
N VAL A 218 9.26 6.20 -4.53
CA VAL A 218 9.32 5.96 -5.99
C VAL A 218 9.07 4.48 -6.30
N GLU A 219 9.62 3.58 -5.47
CA GLU A 219 9.40 2.14 -5.59
C GLU A 219 7.91 1.76 -5.43
N ASN A 220 7.24 2.27 -4.38
CA ASN A 220 5.82 2.02 -4.15
C ASN A 220 4.94 2.61 -5.26
N MET A 221 5.35 3.74 -5.85
CA MET A 221 4.66 4.33 -7.00
C MET A 221 4.80 3.46 -8.25
N ASN A 222 6.01 2.98 -8.54
CA ASN A 222 6.29 2.17 -9.72
C ASN A 222 5.74 0.74 -9.62
N ALA A 223 5.46 0.25 -8.40
CA ALA A 223 4.87 -1.06 -8.15
C ALA A 223 3.35 -1.14 -8.42
N ASN A 224 2.71 -0.01 -8.75
CA ASN A 224 1.27 0.08 -8.98
C ASN A 224 0.96 0.37 -10.45
N PRO A 225 -0.15 -0.16 -11.00
CA PRO A 225 -0.62 0.27 -12.30
C PRO A 225 -0.88 1.79 -12.33
N GLU A 226 -0.57 2.43 -13.46
CA GLU A 226 -0.69 3.88 -13.62
C GLU A 226 -2.10 4.38 -13.31
N TRP A 227 -3.13 3.62 -13.71
CA TRP A 227 -4.53 3.96 -13.48
C TRP A 227 -4.93 4.00 -12.00
N LEU A 228 -4.21 3.29 -11.13
CA LEU A 228 -4.53 3.17 -9.71
C LEU A 228 -4.08 4.42 -8.93
N MET A 229 -3.02 5.06 -9.37
CA MET A 229 -2.41 6.19 -8.68
C MET A 229 -3.43 7.34 -8.54
N PRO A 230 -3.73 7.81 -7.32
CA PRO A 230 -4.59 8.98 -7.15
C PRO A 230 -3.87 10.24 -7.65
N PRO A 231 -4.61 11.27 -8.09
CA PRO A 231 -4.00 12.51 -8.56
C PRO A 231 -3.14 13.14 -7.46
N VAL A 232 -1.84 13.22 -7.74
CA VAL A 232 -0.80 13.77 -6.85
C VAL A 232 -1.16 15.21 -6.44
N GLY A 233 -1.00 15.54 -5.17
CA GLY A 233 -1.01 16.93 -4.67
C GLY A 233 -2.35 17.50 -4.21
N LYS A 234 -3.50 16.86 -4.46
CA LYS A 234 -4.80 17.33 -3.94
C LYS A 234 -5.11 16.92 -2.50
N GLN A 235 -4.38 15.94 -1.97
CA GLN A 235 -4.68 15.32 -0.67
C GLN A 235 -4.23 16.15 0.54
N GLU A 236 -3.37 17.14 0.33
CA GLU A 236 -2.80 17.95 1.42
C GLU A 236 -3.59 19.23 1.71
N THR A 237 -4.48 19.66 0.81
CA THR A 237 -5.09 21.00 0.87
C THR A 237 -6.61 21.05 0.85
N SER A 238 -7.32 19.95 0.53
CA SER A 238 -8.79 19.91 0.54
C SER A 238 -9.32 18.63 1.19
N PRO A 239 -10.34 18.70 2.06
CA PRO A 239 -11.08 17.51 2.48
C PRO A 239 -11.82 16.96 1.27
N TYR A 240 -11.29 15.88 0.68
CA TYR A 240 -11.98 15.14 -0.38
C TYR A 240 -12.35 13.76 0.18
N ASP A 241 -13.38 13.15 -0.40
CA ASP A 241 -13.83 11.83 0.01
C ASP A 241 -12.87 10.76 -0.51
N LEU A 242 -12.13 10.09 0.39
CA LEU A 242 -11.21 9.00 0.03
C LEU A 242 -11.95 7.82 -0.60
N LEU A 243 -13.28 7.72 -0.46
CA LEU A 243 -14.07 6.70 -1.13
C LEU A 243 -13.99 6.82 -2.66
N ILE A 244 -13.77 8.03 -3.18
CA ILE A 244 -13.53 8.27 -4.61
C ILE A 244 -12.27 7.53 -5.09
N ASP A 245 -11.24 7.41 -4.23
CA ASP A 245 -9.99 6.74 -4.58
C ASP A 245 -10.17 5.22 -4.78
N LEU A 246 -11.31 4.65 -4.36
CA LEU A 246 -11.66 3.25 -4.60
C LEU A 246 -12.27 2.98 -5.97
N VAL A 247 -12.55 4.02 -6.76
CA VAL A 247 -13.09 3.90 -8.11
C VAL A 247 -11.94 3.65 -9.10
N PRO A 248 -11.90 2.51 -9.83
CA PRO A 248 -10.77 2.15 -10.69
C PRO A 248 -10.51 3.14 -11.83
N TRP A 249 -11.55 3.73 -12.42
CA TRP A 249 -11.44 4.55 -13.63
C TRP A 249 -10.98 5.98 -13.31
N PRO A 250 -9.78 6.41 -13.76
CA PRO A 250 -9.25 7.75 -13.46
C PRO A 250 -10.17 8.89 -13.92
N GLN A 251 -10.80 8.74 -15.09
CA GLN A 251 -11.71 9.74 -15.66
C GLN A 251 -12.96 9.91 -14.79
N LEU A 252 -13.51 8.80 -14.27
CA LEU A 252 -14.63 8.86 -13.34
C LEU A 252 -14.20 9.48 -12.01
N ARG A 253 -13.04 9.10 -11.46
CA ARG A 253 -12.49 9.76 -10.26
C ARG A 253 -12.38 11.27 -10.44
N GLN A 254 -11.86 11.71 -11.59
CA GLN A 254 -11.75 13.13 -11.91
C GLN A 254 -13.11 13.85 -11.89
N LEU A 255 -14.14 13.25 -12.49
CA LEU A 255 -15.50 13.77 -12.45
C LEU A 255 -16.03 13.87 -11.01
N LEU A 256 -15.85 12.82 -10.22
CA LEU A 256 -16.30 12.78 -8.82
C LEU A 256 -15.60 13.83 -7.94
N TYR A 257 -14.30 14.08 -8.15
CA TYR A 257 -13.61 15.15 -7.44
C TYR A 257 -14.10 16.55 -7.84
N GLN A 258 -14.55 16.74 -9.07
CA GLN A 258 -15.09 18.02 -9.55
C GLN A 258 -16.50 18.28 -9.01
N HIS A 259 -17.25 17.21 -8.70
CA HIS A 259 -18.65 17.26 -8.31
C HIS A 259 -18.96 16.44 -7.03
N PRO A 260 -18.28 16.69 -5.90
CA PRO A 260 -18.32 15.81 -4.72
C PRO A 260 -19.69 15.72 -4.03
N GLN A 261 -20.62 16.64 -4.32
CA GLN A 261 -21.97 16.67 -3.75
C GLN A 261 -23.06 16.16 -4.70
N GLU A 262 -22.71 15.88 -5.96
CA GLU A 262 -23.70 15.51 -7.00
C GLU A 262 -23.82 13.99 -7.14
N TYR A 263 -22.83 13.23 -6.68
CA TYR A 263 -22.75 11.79 -6.91
C TYR A 263 -22.68 11.02 -5.58
N PRO A 264 -23.57 10.04 -5.36
CA PRO A 264 -23.50 9.17 -4.18
C PRO A 264 -22.41 8.11 -4.36
N VAL A 265 -21.14 8.47 -4.13
CA VAL A 265 -19.94 7.62 -4.38
C VAL A 265 -20.04 6.24 -3.74
N ALA A 266 -20.62 6.13 -2.54
CA ALA A 266 -20.83 4.86 -1.86
C ALA A 266 -21.66 3.85 -2.68
N HIS A 267 -22.63 4.32 -3.45
CA HIS A 267 -23.42 3.46 -4.32
C HIS A 267 -22.59 2.98 -5.53
N ILE A 268 -21.73 3.84 -6.08
CA ILE A 268 -20.81 3.46 -7.16
C ILE A 268 -19.90 2.34 -6.67
N VAL A 269 -19.24 2.53 -5.52
CA VAL A 269 -18.27 1.55 -4.98
C VAL A 269 -18.92 0.19 -4.75
N GLY A 270 -20.16 0.15 -4.24
CA GLY A 270 -20.89 -1.10 -4.04
C GLY A 270 -21.31 -1.83 -5.33
N LEU A 271 -21.24 -1.17 -6.49
CA LEU A 271 -21.61 -1.72 -7.79
C LEU A 271 -20.39 -2.04 -8.68
N ILE A 272 -19.18 -1.83 -8.18
CA ILE A 272 -17.95 -2.21 -8.88
C ILE A 272 -17.77 -3.72 -8.82
N GLY A 273 -17.43 -4.31 -9.97
CA GLY A 273 -17.14 -5.73 -10.12
C GLY A 273 -15.86 -5.97 -10.92
N VAL A 274 -15.52 -7.24 -11.08
CA VAL A 274 -14.41 -7.70 -11.91
C VAL A 274 -14.84 -8.84 -12.83
N THR A 275 -14.29 -8.87 -14.04
CA THR A 275 -14.48 -9.96 -15.00
C THR A 275 -13.54 -11.10 -14.63
N TRP A 276 -14.09 -12.10 -13.97
CA TRP A 276 -13.38 -13.32 -13.57
C TRP A 276 -14.12 -14.53 -14.13
N PRO A 277 -13.57 -15.23 -15.15
CA PRO A 277 -14.27 -16.33 -15.83
C PRO A 277 -14.10 -17.69 -15.14
N TYR A 278 -13.34 -17.75 -14.05
CA TYR A 278 -13.08 -18.98 -13.30
C TYR A 278 -13.93 -19.03 -12.03
N ALA A 279 -13.86 -20.14 -11.30
CA ALA A 279 -14.52 -20.28 -10.00
C ALA A 279 -14.03 -19.22 -9.00
N ASP A 280 -14.90 -18.82 -8.08
CA ASP A 280 -14.61 -17.79 -7.08
C ASP A 280 -13.42 -18.15 -6.19
N ASP A 281 -13.14 -19.43 -5.94
CA ASP A 281 -12.01 -19.89 -5.14
C ASP A 281 -10.68 -19.93 -5.93
N ALA A 282 -10.72 -19.90 -7.26
CA ALA A 282 -9.52 -19.90 -8.10
C ALA A 282 -8.71 -18.59 -8.06
N CYS A 283 -9.21 -17.57 -7.35
CA CYS A 283 -8.48 -16.32 -7.14
C CYS A 283 -7.42 -16.40 -6.02
N HIS A 284 -7.38 -17.49 -5.24
CA HIS A 284 -6.41 -17.69 -4.17
C HIS A 284 -5.91 -19.13 -4.09
N TYR A 285 -4.83 -19.36 -3.34
CA TYR A 285 -4.27 -20.67 -3.07
C TYR A 285 -3.56 -20.69 -1.71
N TRP A 286 -3.49 -21.85 -1.07
CA TRP A 286 -2.67 -22.04 0.13
C TRP A 286 -1.20 -22.19 -0.27
N ASP A 287 -0.35 -21.26 0.17
CA ASP A 287 1.09 -21.34 -0.06
C ASP A 287 1.76 -22.16 1.05
N ILE A 288 2.21 -23.37 0.69
CA ILE A 288 2.81 -24.32 1.62
C ILE A 288 4.12 -23.77 2.20
N GLU A 289 4.92 -23.05 1.41
CA GLU A 289 6.22 -22.54 1.85
C GLU A 289 6.05 -21.41 2.86
N SER A 290 5.10 -20.52 2.59
CA SER A 290 4.86 -19.36 3.45
C SER A 290 3.90 -19.65 4.62
N GLY A 291 3.10 -20.72 4.51
CA GLY A 291 2.15 -21.15 5.54
C GLY A 291 0.94 -20.23 5.70
N TYR A 292 0.52 -19.55 4.63
CA TYR A 292 -0.65 -18.68 4.59
C TYR A 292 -1.29 -18.64 3.19
N THR A 293 -2.54 -18.17 3.10
CA THR A 293 -3.24 -18.07 1.82
C THR A 293 -2.77 -16.85 1.02
N ARG A 294 -2.55 -17.05 -0.28
CA ARG A 294 -2.10 -16.01 -1.22
C ARG A 294 -3.07 -15.87 -2.38
N MET A 295 -3.04 -14.70 -2.99
CA MET A 295 -3.74 -14.47 -4.25
C MET A 295 -3.02 -15.20 -5.37
N THR A 296 -3.76 -15.77 -6.33
CA THR A 296 -3.11 -16.41 -7.48
C THR A 296 -2.48 -15.34 -8.38
N PRO A 297 -1.29 -15.59 -8.97
CA PRO A 297 -0.67 -14.63 -9.91
C PRO A 297 -1.57 -14.32 -11.11
N LEU A 298 -2.38 -15.28 -11.54
CA LEU A 298 -3.38 -15.08 -12.59
C LEU A 298 -4.41 -14.02 -12.18
N PHE A 299 -4.97 -14.13 -10.98
CA PHE A 299 -5.94 -13.16 -10.49
C PHE A 299 -5.31 -11.78 -10.28
N GLU A 300 -4.09 -11.71 -9.73
CA GLU A 300 -3.33 -10.44 -9.60
C GLU A 300 -3.16 -9.75 -10.96
N SER A 301 -2.75 -10.49 -11.99
CA SER A 301 -2.60 -9.94 -13.34
C SER A 301 -3.93 -9.49 -13.95
N THR A 302 -5.02 -10.19 -13.64
CA THR A 302 -6.37 -9.84 -14.11
C THR A 302 -6.85 -8.53 -13.51
N ILE A 303 -6.71 -8.33 -12.20
CA ILE A 303 -7.17 -7.12 -11.51
C ILE A 303 -6.23 -5.92 -11.74
N ALA A 304 -4.97 -6.15 -12.11
CA ALA A 304 -4.05 -5.08 -12.50
C ALA A 304 -4.42 -4.46 -13.86
N ASP A 305 -5.17 -5.17 -14.71
CA ASP A 305 -5.68 -4.68 -15.98
C ASP A 305 -7.04 -3.99 -15.78
N LEU A 306 -7.09 -2.68 -16.03
CA LEU A 306 -8.29 -1.85 -15.88
C LEU A 306 -9.46 -2.35 -16.73
N SER A 307 -9.20 -3.01 -17.86
CA SER A 307 -10.26 -3.51 -18.76
C SER A 307 -11.09 -4.64 -18.15
N ASN A 308 -10.58 -5.31 -17.11
CA ASN A 308 -11.31 -6.35 -16.39
C ASN A 308 -12.23 -5.79 -15.30
N TRP A 309 -12.10 -4.51 -14.93
CA TRP A 309 -13.03 -3.89 -13.99
C TRP A 309 -14.33 -3.54 -14.70
N THR A 310 -15.45 -3.75 -14.01
CA THR A 310 -16.80 -3.50 -14.53
C THR A 310 -17.63 -2.76 -13.51
N VAL A 311 -18.71 -2.14 -13.95
CA VAL A 311 -19.73 -1.62 -13.05
C VAL A 311 -21.10 -2.19 -13.42
N ASP A 312 -21.89 -2.52 -12.39
CA ASP A 312 -23.25 -3.02 -12.55
C ASP A 312 -24.13 -1.95 -13.24
N PRO A 313 -24.92 -2.31 -14.27
CA PRO A 313 -25.83 -1.40 -14.97
C PRO A 313 -26.75 -0.56 -14.08
N LYS A 314 -27.09 -1.03 -12.87
CA LYS A 314 -27.87 -0.27 -11.87
C LYS A 314 -27.25 1.09 -11.54
N VAL A 315 -25.95 1.26 -11.76
CA VAL A 315 -25.29 2.55 -11.60
C VAL A 315 -25.91 3.63 -12.48
N LEU A 316 -26.42 3.27 -13.67
CA LEU A 316 -27.08 4.19 -14.60
C LEU A 316 -28.51 4.52 -14.18
N GLU A 317 -29.16 3.71 -13.35
CA GLU A 317 -30.45 4.07 -12.74
C GLU A 317 -30.27 5.20 -11.71
N ILE A 318 -29.12 5.23 -11.04
CA ILE A 318 -28.77 6.22 -10.01
C ILE A 318 -28.11 7.45 -10.65
N MET A 319 -27.25 7.24 -11.64
CA MET A 319 -26.44 8.27 -12.30
C MET A 319 -26.42 8.05 -13.83
N PRO A 320 -27.53 8.35 -14.53
CA PRO A 320 -27.64 8.17 -15.98
C PRO A 320 -26.55 8.89 -16.77
N GLN A 321 -26.05 10.02 -16.25
CA GLN A 321 -25.00 10.83 -16.86
C GLN A 321 -23.63 10.14 -16.97
N LEU A 322 -23.46 8.97 -16.34
CA LEU A 322 -22.24 8.17 -16.48
C LEU A 322 -22.27 7.26 -17.72
N GLU A 323 -23.39 7.20 -18.45
CA GLU A 323 -23.50 6.41 -19.67
C GLU A 323 -22.41 6.80 -20.69
N GLY A 324 -21.66 5.81 -21.19
CA GLY A 324 -20.53 6.03 -22.10
C GLY A 324 -19.19 6.41 -21.44
N HIS A 325 -19.17 6.69 -20.13
CA HIS A 325 -17.94 7.00 -19.37
C HIS A 325 -17.36 5.81 -18.59
N ILE A 326 -18.10 4.71 -18.51
CA ILE A 326 -17.75 3.51 -17.73
C ILE A 326 -18.03 2.24 -18.52
N PRO A 327 -17.19 1.19 -18.39
CA PRO A 327 -17.49 -0.12 -18.95
C PRO A 327 -18.61 -0.77 -18.14
N VAL A 328 -19.82 -0.69 -18.67
CA VAL A 328 -21.00 -1.34 -18.09
C VAL A 328 -21.01 -2.80 -18.52
N LYS A 329 -21.13 -3.72 -17.56
CA LYS A 329 -21.27 -5.15 -17.89
C LYS A 329 -22.64 -5.35 -18.57
N PRO A 330 -22.72 -6.02 -19.73
CA PRO A 330 -24.01 -6.36 -20.30
C PRO A 330 -24.84 -7.16 -19.28
N VAL A 331 -26.12 -6.81 -19.14
CA VAL A 331 -27.07 -7.67 -18.42
C VAL A 331 -27.09 -9.00 -19.19
N ALA A 332 -26.56 -10.06 -18.58
CA ALA A 332 -26.70 -11.43 -19.07
C ALA A 332 -28.05 -12.00 -18.63
#